data_AF-A0A259J3D6-F1
#
_entry.id   AF-A0A259J3D6-F1
#
_cell.length_a   1.000
_cell.length_b   1.000
_cell.length_c   1.000
_cell.angle_alpha   90.00
_cell.angle_beta   90.00
_cell.angle_gamma   90.00
#
_symmetry.space_group_name_H-M   'P 1'
#
loop_
_entity.id
_entity.type
_entity.pdbx_description
1 polymer ?
#
loop_
_entity_poly.entity_id
_entity_poly.type
_entity_poly.pdbx_seq_one_letter_code
_entity_poly.pdbx_strand_id
1 'polypeptide(L)' 'MMFTNPEIGIIQLASFIVIILLGFPITFTLVAMGVFFGYYAMGSRIFDLLVTNTYDVMSNDVLTAVPLFLFMGYVVERSN' A
#
# COMPACT_ATOMS: atom_id res chain seq x y z
N MET A 1 22.80 15.67 6.58
CA MET A 1 23.24 14.46 7.31
C MET A 1 22.52 14.40 8.65
N MET A 2 21.19 14.30 8.63
CA MET A 2 20.38 14.21 9.85
C MET A 2 19.18 13.34 9.48
N PHE A 3 19.01 12.21 10.17
CA PHE A 3 17.97 11.18 9.96
C PHE A 3 18.18 10.16 8.82
N THR A 4 19.42 9.78 8.52
CA THR A 4 19.64 8.35 8.25
C THR A 4 19.52 7.64 9.60
N ASN A 5 19.04 6.39 9.63
CA ASN A 5 18.95 5.51 10.81
C ASN A 5 17.53 5.50 11.45
N PRO A 6 17.13 4.46 12.18
CA PRO A 6 15.77 3.92 12.31
C PRO A 6 14.70 4.77 13.00
N GLU A 7 15.01 5.99 13.42
CA GLU A 7 14.13 6.90 14.15
C GLU A 7 12.87 7.27 13.35
N ILE A 8 13.03 7.58 12.05
CA ILE A 8 11.92 7.90 11.15
C ILE A 8 10.92 6.73 11.07
N GLY A 9 11.43 5.48 11.01
CA GLY A 9 10.60 4.28 10.95
C GLY A 9 9.80 4.04 12.23
N ILE A 10 10.40 4.34 13.39
CA ILE A 10 9.71 4.26 14.69
C ILE A 10 8.61 5.32 14.79
N ILE A 11 8.87 6.54 14.33
CA ILE A 11 7.88 7.62 14.30
C ILE A 11 6.74 7.28 13.34
N GLN A 12 7.03 6.70 12.17
CA GLN A 12 6.01 6.21 11.23
C GLN A 12 5.12 5.14 11.87
N LEU A 13 5.71 4.18 12.59
CA LEU A 13 4.96 3.12 13.26
C LEU A 13 4.05 3.70 14.37
N ALA A 14 4.57 4.57 15.22
CA ALA A 14 3.81 5.16 16.33
C ALA A 14 2.64 6.01 15.82
N SER A 15 2.87 6.84 14.82
CA SER A 15 1.83 7.66 14.19
C SER A 15 0.80 6.84 13.42
N PHE A 16 1.22 5.76 12.75
CA PHE A 16 0.31 4.83 12.07
C PHE A 16 -0.70 4.19 13.04
N ILE A 17 -0.24 3.76 14.22
CA ILE A 17 -1.11 3.18 15.26
C ILE A 17 -2.16 4.20 15.72
N VAL A 18 -1.77 5.45 15.97
CA VAL A 18 -2.70 6.51 16.39
C VAL A 18 -3.78 6.77 15.34
N ILE A 19 -3.43 6.75 14.06
CA ILE A 19 -4.37 7.02 12.97
C ILE A 19 -5.35 5.86 12.76
N ILE A 20 -4.92 4.60 12.92
CA ILE A 20 -5.85 3.45 12.83
C ILE A 20 -6.92 3.50 13.93
N LEU A 21 -6.56 3.98 15.12
CA LEU A 21 -7.53 4.12 16.23
C LEU A 21 -8.64 5.14 15.94
N LEU A 22 -8.47 6.02 14.94
CA LEU A 22 -9.53 6.91 14.47
C LEU A 22 -10.59 6.21 13.60
N GLY A 23 -10.36 4.95 13.21
CA GLY A 23 -11.33 4.12 12.47
C GLY A 23 -11.38 4.33 10.96
N PHE A 24 -10.40 5.03 10.38
CA PHE A 24 -10.32 5.21 8.92
C PHE A 24 -9.87 3.91 8.23
N PRO A 25 -10.33 3.59 7.00
CA PRO A 25 -9.91 2.39 6.30
C PRO A 25 -8.39 2.32 6.13
N ILE A 26 -7.80 1.21 6.60
CA ILE A 26 -6.35 1.05 6.80
C ILE A 26 -5.55 1.23 5.50
N THR A 27 -6.12 0.87 4.34
CA THR A 27 -5.43 0.98 3.05
C THR A 27 -5.08 2.43 2.70
N PHE A 28 -5.99 3.38 2.95
CA PHE A 28 -5.74 4.78 2.64
C PHE A 28 -4.72 5.40 3.59
N THR A 29 -4.76 5.02 4.87
CA THR A 29 -3.82 5.51 5.87
C THR A 29 -2.40 4.99 5.61
N LEU A 30 -2.25 3.73 5.21
CA LEU A 30 -0.96 3.14 4.80
C LEU A 30 -0.34 3.85 3.61
N VAL A 31 -1.11 4.11 2.55
CA VAL A 31 -0.61 4.79 1.35
C VAL A 31 -0.20 6.23 1.68
N ALA A 32 -1.05 7.00 2.37
CA ALA A 32 -0.74 8.37 2.74
C ALA A 32 0.52 8.47 3.62
N MET A 33 0.63 7.61 4.64
CA MET A 33 1.78 7.58 5.54
C MET A 33 3.05 7.10 4.83
N GLY A 34 2.96 6.07 3.99
CA GLY A 34 4.07 5.56 3.20
C GLY A 34 4.63 6.61 2.24
N VAL A 35 3.76 7.39 1.60
CA VAL A 35 4.15 8.51 0.73
C VAL A 35 4.76 9.66 1.53
N PHE A 36 4.13 10.05 2.66
CA PHE A 36 4.61 11.16 3.47
C PHE A 36 6.00 10.90 4.09
N PHE A 37 6.17 9.76 4.76
CA PHE A 37 7.45 9.37 5.35
C PHE A 37 8.48 8.98 4.28
N GLY A 38 8.04 8.33 3.20
CA GLY A 38 8.90 8.01 2.06
C GLY A 38 9.42 9.25 1.32
N TYR A 39 8.60 10.30 1.20
CA TYR A 39 9.02 11.60 0.67
C TYR A 39 10.05 12.28 1.57
N TYR A 40 9.84 12.23 2.88
CA TYR A 40 10.81 12.77 3.85
C TYR A 40 12.16 12.05 3.80
N ALA A 41 12.17 10.73 3.56
CA ALA A 41 13.40 9.92 3.52
C ALA A 41 14.12 9.94 2.16
N MET A 42 13.38 9.95 1.05
CA MET A 42 13.92 9.73 -0.31
C MET A 42 13.54 10.82 -1.32
N GLY A 43 12.83 11.87 -0.90
CA GLY A 43 12.38 12.96 -1.76
C GLY A 43 11.39 12.50 -2.84
N SER A 44 11.47 13.09 -4.02
CA SER A 44 10.57 12.80 -5.15
C SER A 44 10.64 11.35 -5.66
N ARG A 45 11.74 10.63 -5.40
CA ARG A 45 11.92 9.23 -5.83
C ARG A 45 10.83 8.29 -5.30
N ILE A 46 10.19 8.64 -4.18
CA ILE A 46 9.08 7.84 -3.64
C ILE A 46 7.91 7.72 -4.63
N PHE A 47 7.66 8.76 -5.43
CA PHE A 47 6.55 8.75 -6.38
C PHE A 47 6.83 7.82 -7.57
N ASP A 48 8.05 7.85 -8.09
CA ASP A 48 8.48 6.90 -9.12
C ASP A 48 8.40 5.46 -8.60
N LEU A 49 8.90 5.23 -7.38
CA LEU A 49 8.85 3.92 -6.74
C LEU A 49 7.41 3.46 -6.48
N LEU A 50 6.51 4.34 -6.05
CA LEU A 50 5.11 4.02 -5.83
C LEU A 50 4.44 3.56 -7.11
N VAL A 51 4.64 4.28 -8.21
CA VAL A 51 4.05 3.93 -9.51
C VAL A 51 4.61 2.62 -10.03
N THR A 52 5.94 2.45 -10.01
CA THR A 52 6.59 1.22 -10.48
C THR A 52 6.17 -0.01 -9.66
N ASN A 53 6.21 0.05 -8.33
CA ASN A 53 5.81 -1.10 -7.48
C ASN A 53 4.32 -1.43 -7.65
N THR A 54 3.46 -0.42 -7.83
CA THR A 54 2.02 -0.67 -8.08
C THR A 54 1.83 -1.37 -9.42
N TYR A 55 2.56 -0.95 -10.45
CA TYR A 55 2.53 -1.60 -11.76
C TYR A 55 3.06 -3.04 -11.70
N ASP A 56 4.15 -3.29 -10.96
CA ASP A 56 4.71 -4.64 -10.79
C ASP A 56 3.71 -5.60 -10.17
N VAL A 57 2.97 -5.15 -9.15
CA VAL A 57 1.89 -5.92 -8.51
C VAL A 57 0.74 -6.21 -9.49
N MET A 58 0.37 -5.24 -10.33
CA MET A 58 -0.69 -5.43 -11.34
C MET A 58 -0.24 -6.34 -12.49
N SER A 59 1.04 -6.35 -12.86
CA SER A 59 1.56 -7.25 -13.90
C SER A 59 1.76 -8.69 -13.43
N ASN A 60 1.59 -8.95 -12.13
CA ASN A 60 1.77 -10.27 -11.57
C ASN A 60 0.60 -11.19 -12.00
N ASP A 61 0.92 -12.24 -12.75
CA ASP A 61 -0.07 -13.19 -13.26
C ASP A 61 -0.88 -13.90 -12.15
N VAL A 62 -0.27 -14.14 -10.98
CA VAL A 62 -0.93 -14.82 -9.85
C VAL A 62 -1.98 -13.92 -9.22
N LEU A 63 -1.65 -12.64 -8.99
CA LEU A 63 -2.59 -11.69 -8.40
C LEU A 63 -3.72 -11.34 -9.38
N THR A 64 -3.42 -11.27 -10.68
CA THR A 64 -4.43 -11.08 -11.74
C THR A 64 -5.38 -12.27 -11.87
N ALA A 65 -4.95 -13.48 -11.53
CA ALA A 65 -5.81 -14.65 -11.50
C ALA A 65 -6.88 -14.61 -10.38
N VAL A 66 -6.66 -13.88 -9.28
CA VAL A 66 -7.61 -13.85 -8.14
C VAL A 66 -8.96 -13.23 -8.50
N PRO A 67 -9.05 -12.02 -9.10
CA PRO A 67 -10.32 -11.46 -9.55
C PRO A 67 -11.01 -12.31 -10.63
N LEU A 68 -10.25 -12.89 -11.56
CA LEU A 68 -10.79 -13.76 -12.61
C LEU A 68 -11.39 -15.05 -12.02
N PHE A 69 -10.75 -15.62 -11.01
CA PHE A 69 -11.27 -16.78 -10.28
C PHE A 69 -12.57 -16.43 -9.53
N LEU A 70 -12.60 -15.30 -8.82
CA LEU A 70 -13.81 -14.82 -8.16
C LEU A 70 -14.93 -14.55 -9.18
N PHE A 71 -14.60 -14.02 -10.35
CA PHE A 71 -15.57 -13.81 -11.44
C PHE A 71 -16.16 -15.12 -11.94
N MET A 72 -15.34 -16.15 -12.18
CA MET A 72 -15.83 -17.48 -12.56
C MET A 72 -16.77 -18.04 -11.50
N GLY A 73 -16.40 -17.96 -10.22
CA GLY A 73 -17.24 -18.40 -9.11
C GLY A 73 -18.60 -17.68 -9.08
N TYR A 74 -18.59 -16.36 -9.22
CA TYR A 74 -19.81 -15.54 -9.24
C TYR A 74 -20.74 -15.87 -10.44
N VAL A 75 -20.18 -16.11 -11.63
CA VAL A 75 -20.96 -16.49 -12.83
C VAL A 75 -21.61 -17.86 -12.65
N VAL A 76 -20.89 -18.83 -12.08
CA VAL A 76 -21.42 -20.17 -11.78
C VAL A 76 -22.54 -20.08 -10.74
N GLU A 77 -22.37 -19.28 -9.69
CA GLU A 77 -23.41 -19.06 -8.67
C GLU A 77 -24.69 -18.45 -9.25
N ARG A 78 -24.56 -17.58 -10.26
CA ARG A 78 -25.69 -16.98 -11.01
C ARG A 78 -26.36 -17.92 -12.02
N SER A 79 -25.76 -19.07 -12.30
CA SER A 79 -26.23 -20.03 -13.31
C SER A 79 -27.09 -21.16 -12.72
N ASN A 80 -27.39 -21.10 -11.42
CA ASN A 80 -28.29 -21.98 -10.67
C ASN A 80 -29.59 -21.25 -10.34
#